data_AF-A0A4X2LKH9-F1
#
_entry.id   AF-A0A4X2LKH9-F1
#
_cell.length_a   1.000
_cell.length_b   1.000
_cell.length_c   1.000
_cell.angle_alpha   90.00
_cell.angle_beta   90.00
_cell.angle_gamma   90.00
#
_symmetry.space_group_name_H-M   'P 1'
#
loop_
_entity.id
_entity.type
_entity.pdbx_description
1 polymer ?
#
loop_
_entity_poly.entity_id
_entity_poly.type
_entity_poly.pdbx_seq_one_letter_code
_entity_poly.pdbx_strand_id
1 'polypeptide(L)'
;MRGQGVTFTPGRKAPRPQRPLRLRPAMGRIGLQLKATLENVTRLRPVGDDFRWHLKMKCGNCGEVSEKWQYIRLMDSVPLKGGRGSATMVQKCKLCSRDNSIDILSNSIKPYNAEDSEKFKTIVEFECRGLEPVDFQPQAGFAAEGTETGTAFSDINLLEKDWTDYDEKAQESVGIYEVTHQFVKC
;
A
#
# COMPACT_ATOMS: atom_id res chain seq x y z
N MET A 1 -39.33 -64.58 -44.65
CA MET A 1 -39.46 -63.67 -43.49
C MET A 1 -38.06 -63.18 -43.13
N ARG A 2 -37.69 -61.94 -43.50
CA ARG A 2 -36.39 -61.33 -43.15
C ARG A 2 -36.65 -60.27 -42.09
N GLY A 3 -36.19 -60.52 -40.86
CA GLY A 3 -36.20 -59.53 -39.78
C GLY A 3 -35.03 -58.56 -39.95
N GLN A 4 -35.33 -57.26 -40.04
CA GLN A 4 -34.33 -56.20 -40.00
C GLN A 4 -34.06 -55.84 -38.54
N GLY A 5 -32.84 -56.09 -38.07
CA GLY A 5 -32.34 -55.60 -36.78
C GLY A 5 -31.90 -54.15 -36.92
N VAL A 6 -32.58 -53.24 -36.22
CA VAL A 6 -32.21 -51.83 -36.12
C VAL A 6 -31.28 -51.68 -34.91
N THR A 7 -30.00 -51.44 -35.14
CA THR A 7 -29.03 -51.13 -34.07
C THR A 7 -29.10 -49.65 -33.70
N PHE A 8 -29.55 -49.36 -32.47
CA PHE A 8 -29.51 -48.03 -31.87
C PHE A 8 -28.10 -47.70 -31.36
N THR A 9 -27.46 -46.68 -31.93
CA THR A 9 -26.24 -46.10 -31.36
C THR A 9 -26.57 -45.07 -30.27
N PRO A 10 -25.90 -45.11 -29.10
CA PRO A 10 -26.17 -44.17 -28.02
C PRO A 10 -25.64 -42.77 -28.37
N GLY A 11 -26.51 -41.77 -28.28
CA GLY A 11 -26.19 -40.36 -28.51
C GLY A 11 -25.14 -39.84 -27.53
N ARG A 12 -24.08 -39.21 -28.06
CA ARG A 12 -23.05 -38.53 -27.27
C ARG A 12 -23.69 -37.33 -26.55
N LYS A 13 -23.64 -37.31 -25.21
CA LYS A 13 -24.06 -36.16 -24.41
C LYS A 13 -23.15 -34.96 -24.71
N ALA A 14 -23.76 -33.80 -24.95
CA ALA A 14 -23.04 -32.53 -25.12
C ALA A 14 -22.22 -32.19 -23.86
N PRO A 15 -21.01 -31.62 -24.01
CA PRO A 15 -20.20 -31.18 -22.89
C PRO A 15 -20.88 -30.03 -22.15
N ARG A 16 -20.79 -30.03 -20.81
CA ARG A 16 -21.32 -28.96 -19.96
C ARG A 16 -20.62 -27.63 -20.28
N PRO A 17 -21.33 -26.48 -20.28
CA PRO A 17 -20.69 -25.18 -20.47
C PRO A 17 -19.68 -24.96 -19.34
N GLN A 18 -18.42 -24.78 -19.71
CA GLN A 18 -17.37 -24.42 -18.77
C GLN A 18 -17.71 -23.04 -18.21
N ARG A 19 -17.84 -22.92 -16.88
CA ARG A 19 -17.94 -21.61 -16.24
C ARG A 19 -16.70 -20.80 -16.65
N PRO A 20 -16.84 -19.52 -17.04
CA PRO A 20 -15.68 -18.69 -17.31
C PRO A 20 -14.80 -18.72 -16.07
N LEU A 21 -13.53 -19.10 -16.24
CA LEU A 21 -12.51 -18.96 -15.22
C LEU A 21 -12.56 -17.50 -14.78
N ARG A 22 -13.09 -17.23 -13.58
CA ARG A 22 -12.97 -15.91 -12.98
C ARG A 22 -11.47 -15.66 -12.87
N LEU A 23 -10.95 -14.75 -13.71
CA LEU A 23 -9.59 -14.24 -13.61
C LEU A 23 -9.33 -13.97 -12.13
N ARG A 24 -8.34 -14.67 -11.56
CA ARG A 24 -7.88 -14.36 -10.21
C ARG A 24 -7.53 -12.88 -10.22
N PRO A 25 -8.02 -12.07 -9.27
CA PRO A 25 -7.60 -10.67 -9.18
C PRO A 25 -6.07 -10.65 -9.18
N ALA A 26 -5.47 -9.95 -10.15
CA ALA A 26 -4.03 -9.79 -10.19
C ALA A 26 -3.61 -9.20 -8.83
N MET A 27 -2.66 -9.87 -8.17
CA MET A 27 -2.02 -9.32 -6.98
C MET A 27 -1.17 -8.13 -7.45
N GLY A 28 -1.62 -6.92 -7.17
CA GLY A 28 -0.92 -5.70 -7.57
C GLY A 28 0.03 -5.26 -6.48
N ARG A 29 1.26 -4.89 -6.83
CA ARG A 29 2.14 -4.13 -5.94
C ARG A 29 1.99 -2.66 -6.25
N ILE A 30 1.86 -1.85 -5.21
CA ILE A 30 1.76 -0.39 -5.34
C ILE A 30 2.83 0.23 -4.45
N GLY A 31 3.74 0.98 -5.05
CA GLY A 31 4.74 1.79 -4.36
C GLY A 31 4.17 3.15 -3.99
N LEU A 32 4.32 3.56 -2.74
CA LEU A 32 4.12 4.93 -2.30
C LEU A 32 5.43 5.68 -2.44
N GLN A 33 5.42 6.69 -3.31
CA GLN A 33 6.55 7.59 -3.50
C GLN A 33 6.32 8.88 -2.74
N LEU A 34 7.33 9.32 -2.01
CA LEU A 34 7.38 10.61 -1.34
C LEU A 34 8.25 11.56 -2.17
N LYS A 35 7.89 12.85 -2.17
CA LYS A 35 8.75 13.95 -2.60
C LYS A 35 8.62 15.07 -1.57
N ALA A 36 9.74 15.62 -1.17
CA ALA A 36 9.85 16.77 -0.27
C ALA A 36 11.13 17.53 -0.57
N THR A 37 11.15 18.81 -0.22
CA THR A 37 12.36 19.64 -0.20
C THR A 37 12.98 19.51 1.18
N LEU A 38 14.23 19.04 1.24
CA LEU A 38 14.97 18.88 2.49
C LEU A 38 15.97 20.01 2.67
N GLU A 39 15.97 20.63 3.84
CA GLU A 39 16.95 21.61 4.30
C GLU A 39 17.72 21.01 5.47
N ASN A 40 19.03 20.78 5.29
CA ASN A 40 19.96 20.29 6.31
C ASN A 40 19.56 18.98 7.01
N VAL A 41 18.60 18.22 6.48
CA VAL A 41 18.17 16.91 7.01
C VAL A 41 18.35 15.78 6.00
N THR A 42 18.54 14.58 6.54
CA THR A 42 18.65 13.34 5.78
C THR A 42 17.99 12.17 6.52
N ARG A 43 17.92 11.02 5.86
CA ARG A 43 17.38 9.76 6.38
C ARG A 43 15.97 9.87 6.98
N LEU A 44 15.12 10.70 6.39
CA LEU A 44 13.70 10.81 6.75
C LEU A 44 13.02 9.45 6.56
N ARG A 45 12.46 8.90 7.63
CA ARG A 45 11.89 7.54 7.62
C ARG A 45 10.80 7.36 8.67
N PRO A 46 9.80 6.50 8.42
CA PRO A 46 8.91 6.04 9.47
C PRO A 46 9.69 5.24 10.52
N VAL A 47 9.35 5.38 11.79
CA VAL A 47 9.98 4.65 12.91
C VAL A 47 8.93 3.84 13.66
N GLY A 48 9.29 2.61 14.01
CA GLY A 48 8.44 1.70 14.78
C GLY A 48 7.47 0.87 13.94
N ASP A 49 7.16 -0.34 14.41
CA ASP A 49 6.18 -1.23 13.78
C ASP A 49 4.73 -0.73 14.00
N ASP A 50 4.53 0.21 14.91
CA ASP A 50 3.28 0.89 15.22
C ASP A 50 3.04 2.16 14.38
N PHE A 51 3.98 2.51 13.49
CA PHE A 51 3.83 3.63 12.56
C PHE A 51 2.55 3.50 11.73
N ARG A 52 1.78 4.60 11.66
CA ARG A 52 0.45 4.63 11.05
C ARG A 52 0.49 5.17 9.64
N TRP A 53 0.35 4.29 8.66
CA TRP A 53 0.15 4.67 7.27
C TRP A 53 -1.31 5.06 7.03
N HIS A 54 -1.63 6.35 7.12
CA HIS A 54 -2.99 6.85 6.89
C HIS A 54 -3.27 6.94 5.39
N LEU A 55 -4.20 6.11 4.92
CA LEU A 55 -4.50 5.92 3.51
C LEU A 55 -6.00 6.09 3.24
N LYS A 56 -6.31 6.61 2.06
CA LYS A 56 -7.60 6.38 1.40
C LYS A 56 -7.44 5.17 0.49
N MET A 57 -8.43 4.30 0.50
CA MET A 57 -8.36 3.05 -0.24
C MET A 57 -9.55 2.91 -1.18
N LYS A 58 -9.27 2.38 -2.37
CA LYS A 58 -10.22 2.13 -3.45
C LYS A 58 -10.43 0.64 -3.64
N CYS A 59 -11.69 0.23 -3.70
CA CYS A 59 -12.04 -1.13 -4.07
C CYS A 59 -11.80 -1.35 -5.57
N GLY A 60 -10.91 -2.28 -5.91
CA GLY A 60 -10.64 -2.64 -7.31
C GLY A 60 -11.79 -3.38 -8.00
N ASN A 61 -12.94 -3.62 -7.33
CA ASN A 61 -14.12 -4.25 -7.95
C ASN A 61 -15.09 -3.21 -8.51
N CYS A 62 -15.52 -2.30 -7.65
CA CYS A 62 -16.63 -1.39 -7.89
C CYS A 62 -16.19 0.08 -7.86
N GLY A 63 -14.91 0.34 -7.60
CA GLY A 63 -14.35 1.70 -7.58
C GLY A 63 -14.62 2.49 -6.31
N GLU A 64 -15.33 1.92 -5.33
CA GLU A 64 -15.67 2.58 -4.06
C GLU A 64 -14.41 3.05 -3.33
N VAL A 65 -14.34 4.33 -2.96
CA VAL A 65 -13.23 4.93 -2.21
C VAL A 65 -13.68 5.23 -0.78
N SER A 66 -12.82 4.95 0.20
CA SER A 66 -13.15 5.18 1.61
C SER A 66 -13.39 6.66 1.94
N GLU A 67 -14.55 6.98 2.51
CA GLU A 67 -14.88 8.35 2.96
C GLU A 67 -13.97 8.86 4.09
N LYS A 68 -13.49 7.98 4.97
CA LYS A 68 -12.61 8.32 6.09
C LYS A 68 -11.18 7.85 5.83
N TRP A 69 -10.22 8.53 6.44
CA TRP A 69 -8.86 8.04 6.56
C TRP A 69 -8.85 6.74 7.36
N GLN A 70 -8.07 5.78 6.90
CA GLN A 70 -7.85 4.50 7.57
C GLN A 70 -6.34 4.33 7.73
N TYR A 71 -5.88 3.84 8.86
CA TYR A 71 -4.47 3.53 9.05
C TYR A 71 -4.22 2.04 9.02
N ILE A 72 -3.02 1.66 8.56
CA ILE A 72 -2.44 0.33 8.66
C ILE A 72 -1.06 0.45 9.31
N ARG A 73 -0.65 -0.57 10.07
CA ARG A 73 0.62 -0.61 10.82
C ARG A 73 1.32 -1.94 10.59
N LEU A 74 2.65 -1.95 10.62
CA LEU A 74 3.42 -3.18 10.42
C LEU A 74 3.08 -4.28 11.44
N MET A 75 2.80 -3.87 12.68
CA MET A 75 2.47 -4.78 13.78
C MET A 75 1.09 -5.45 13.63
N ASP A 76 0.21 -4.91 12.79
CA ASP A 76 -1.13 -5.45 12.62
C ASP A 76 -1.08 -6.69 11.70
N SER A 77 -1.72 -7.77 12.12
CA SER A 77 -1.81 -8.99 11.33
C SER A 77 -3.17 -9.63 11.51
N VAL A 78 -3.94 -9.68 10.43
CA VAL A 78 -5.30 -10.20 10.38
C VAL A 78 -5.33 -11.47 9.54
N PRO A 79 -5.85 -12.60 10.07
CA PRO A 79 -5.90 -13.86 9.32
C PRO A 79 -6.85 -13.77 8.13
N LEU A 80 -6.40 -14.25 6.97
CA LEU A 80 -7.22 -14.33 5.76
C LEU A 80 -8.12 -15.57 5.80
N LYS A 81 -9.37 -15.41 5.36
CA LYS A 81 -10.31 -16.53 5.22
C LYS A 81 -9.74 -17.63 4.31
N GLY A 82 -9.89 -18.88 4.75
CA GLY A 82 -9.50 -20.06 3.99
C GLY A 82 -8.00 -20.40 4.05
N GLY A 83 -7.31 -20.01 5.12
CA GLY A 83 -5.90 -20.42 5.36
C GLY A 83 -4.90 -19.80 4.40
N ARG A 84 -5.22 -18.64 3.79
CA ARG A 84 -4.38 -17.98 2.77
C ARG A 84 -3.27 -17.09 3.36
N GLY A 85 -2.87 -17.35 4.60
CA GLY A 85 -1.96 -16.50 5.36
C GLY A 85 -2.68 -15.37 6.13
N SER A 86 -1.95 -14.31 6.41
CA SER A 86 -2.43 -13.08 7.06
C SER A 86 -2.19 -11.88 6.15
N ALA A 87 -2.79 -10.75 6.47
CA ALA A 87 -2.51 -9.46 5.87
C ALA A 87 -2.60 -8.37 6.94
N THR A 88 -1.93 -7.24 6.72
CA THR A 88 -1.98 -6.09 7.63
C THR A 88 -3.42 -5.62 7.88
N MET A 89 -4.25 -5.55 6.83
CA MET A 89 -5.67 -5.22 6.96
C MET A 89 -6.53 -6.05 6.01
N VAL A 90 -7.69 -6.48 6.52
CA VAL A 90 -8.75 -7.14 5.75
C VAL A 90 -10.05 -6.36 5.96
N GLN A 91 -10.70 -5.96 4.87
CA GLN A 91 -11.99 -5.29 4.95
C GLN A 91 -12.95 -5.71 3.84
N LYS A 92 -14.23 -5.74 4.20
CA LYS A 92 -15.33 -5.97 3.27
C LYS A 92 -15.75 -4.64 2.65
N CYS A 93 -15.77 -4.56 1.32
CA CYS A 93 -16.26 -3.38 0.62
C CYS A 93 -17.73 -3.11 0.98
N LYS A 94 -18.05 -1.89 1.42
CA LYS A 94 -19.39 -1.49 1.82
C LYS A 94 -20.41 -1.55 0.67
N LEU A 95 -19.95 -1.30 -0.56
CA LEU A 95 -20.81 -1.29 -1.75
C LEU A 95 -21.00 -2.69 -2.35
N CYS A 96 -19.93 -3.35 -2.78
CA CYS A 96 -20.03 -4.64 -3.50
C CYS A 96 -19.89 -5.88 -2.62
N SER A 97 -19.70 -5.71 -1.30
CA SER A 97 -19.52 -6.81 -0.34
C SER A 97 -18.31 -7.73 -0.59
N ARG A 98 -17.39 -7.38 -1.50
CA ARG A 98 -16.16 -8.14 -1.76
C ARG A 98 -15.19 -8.00 -0.58
N ASP A 99 -14.65 -9.12 -0.10
CA ASP A 99 -13.53 -9.13 0.85
C ASP A 99 -12.26 -8.71 0.12
N ASN A 100 -11.59 -7.67 0.62
CA ASN A 100 -10.31 -7.19 0.10
C ASN A 100 -9.28 -7.13 1.23
N SER A 101 -8.00 -7.15 0.87
CA SER A 101 -6.92 -7.00 1.84
C SER A 101 -5.75 -6.21 1.26
N ILE A 102 -4.94 -5.65 2.15
CA ILE A 102 -3.70 -4.94 1.85
C ILE A 102 -2.64 -5.35 2.87
N ASP A 103 -1.40 -5.48 2.43
CA ASP A 103 -0.27 -5.82 3.28
C ASP A 103 0.89 -4.85 3.07
N ILE A 104 1.57 -4.46 4.15
CA ILE A 104 2.77 -3.61 4.07
C ILE A 104 3.99 -4.51 3.86
N LEU A 105 4.77 -4.26 2.81
CA LEU A 105 6.01 -4.99 2.59
C LEU A 105 7.12 -4.38 3.44
N SER A 106 7.35 -4.91 4.64
CA SER A 106 8.33 -4.37 5.60
C SER A 106 9.74 -4.19 5.01
N ASN A 107 10.18 -5.13 4.17
CA ASN A 107 11.48 -5.10 3.48
C ASN A 107 11.59 -4.02 2.38
N SER A 108 10.48 -3.38 2.00
CA SER A 108 10.45 -2.30 1.01
C SER A 108 10.61 -0.91 1.61
N ILE A 109 10.55 -0.78 2.94
CA ILE A 109 10.64 0.51 3.62
C ILE A 109 12.05 1.09 3.45
N LYS A 110 12.14 2.27 2.85
CA LYS A 110 13.41 2.94 2.56
C LYS A 110 13.39 4.39 3.05
N PRO A 111 14.52 4.89 3.59
CA PRO A 111 14.63 6.29 3.96
C PRO A 111 14.63 7.21 2.73
N TYR A 112 14.17 8.43 2.92
CA TYR A 112 14.28 9.55 1.99
C TYR A 112 15.47 10.43 2.43
N ASN A 113 16.52 10.47 1.61
CA ASN A 113 17.80 11.09 1.94
C ASN A 113 17.94 12.47 1.28
N ALA A 114 18.95 13.25 1.70
CA ALA A 114 19.28 14.55 1.11
C ALA A 114 19.44 14.51 -0.44
N GLU A 115 20.05 13.44 -0.97
CA GLU A 115 20.25 13.22 -2.42
C GLU A 115 18.93 13.00 -3.21
N ASP A 116 17.88 12.59 -2.50
CA ASP A 116 16.55 12.35 -3.05
C ASP A 116 15.67 13.60 -3.03
N SER A 117 16.12 14.68 -2.37
CA SER A 117 15.39 15.95 -2.26
C SER A 117 14.82 16.38 -3.62
N GLU A 118 13.58 16.86 -3.61
CA GLU A 118 12.79 17.28 -4.78
C GLU A 118 12.51 16.19 -5.83
N LYS A 119 12.82 14.91 -5.57
CA LYS A 119 12.53 13.78 -6.47
C LYS A 119 11.54 12.82 -5.83
N PHE A 120 10.69 12.22 -6.66
CA PHE A 120 9.84 11.13 -6.18
C PHE A 120 10.68 9.87 -5.94
N LYS A 121 10.63 9.36 -4.71
CA LYS A 121 11.27 8.11 -4.32
C LYS A 121 10.30 7.20 -3.58
N THR A 122 10.28 5.92 -3.93
CA THR A 122 9.49 4.90 -3.23
C THR A 122 10.02 4.72 -1.81
N ILE A 123 9.17 5.00 -0.82
CA ILE A 123 9.48 4.86 0.62
C ILE A 123 8.85 3.61 1.24
N VAL A 124 7.81 3.04 0.63
CA VAL A 124 7.18 1.77 1.01
C VAL A 124 6.39 1.19 -0.16
N GLU A 125 6.24 -0.13 -0.19
CA GLU A 125 5.38 -0.85 -1.12
C GLU A 125 4.28 -1.61 -0.37
N PHE A 126 3.11 -1.70 -1.01
CA PHE A 126 1.95 -2.43 -0.51
C PHE A 126 1.59 -3.57 -1.45
N GLU A 127 1.33 -4.75 -0.88
CA GLU A 127 0.72 -5.86 -1.60
C GLU A 127 -0.80 -5.74 -1.55
N CYS A 128 -1.41 -5.44 -2.69
CA CYS A 128 -2.82 -5.10 -2.81
C CYS A 128 -3.64 -6.28 -3.36
N ARG A 129 -4.64 -6.72 -2.60
CA ARG A 129 -5.58 -7.78 -3.01
C ARG A 129 -6.99 -7.22 -3.09
N GLY A 130 -7.25 -6.51 -4.19
CA GLY A 130 -8.55 -5.91 -4.49
C GLY A 130 -8.84 -4.60 -3.75
N LEU A 131 -7.86 -4.08 -3.02
CA LEU A 131 -7.89 -2.81 -2.29
C LEU A 131 -6.61 -2.05 -2.60
N GLU A 132 -6.72 -0.90 -3.23
CA GLU A 132 -5.58 -0.10 -3.69
C GLU A 132 -5.55 1.23 -2.94
N PRO A 133 -4.41 1.68 -2.39
CA PRO A 133 -4.30 3.01 -1.83
C PRO A 133 -4.36 4.05 -2.96
N VAL A 134 -5.07 5.15 -2.71
CA VAL A 134 -5.30 6.23 -3.69
C VAL A 134 -4.98 7.62 -3.14
N ASP A 135 -4.81 7.75 -1.83
CA ASP A 135 -4.39 8.98 -1.17
C ASP A 135 -3.61 8.61 0.10
N PHE A 136 -2.69 9.48 0.52
CA PHE A 136 -1.83 9.30 1.67
C PHE A 136 -1.75 10.59 2.49
N GLN A 137 -1.96 10.48 3.80
CA GLN A 137 -1.76 11.57 4.74
C GLN A 137 -0.60 11.22 5.68
N PRO A 138 0.61 11.74 5.43
CA PRO A 138 1.68 11.60 6.41
C PRO A 138 1.27 12.34 7.70
N GLN A 139 1.63 11.78 8.85
CA GLN A 139 1.37 12.36 10.17
C GLN A 139 2.64 12.25 11.03
N ALA A 140 2.50 12.11 12.35
CA ALA A 140 3.60 11.86 13.28
C ALA A 140 4.21 10.45 13.14
N GLY A 141 5.39 10.28 13.72
CA GLY A 141 6.13 9.00 13.76
C GLY A 141 7.28 8.91 12.76
N PHE A 142 7.61 10.01 12.09
CA PHE A 142 8.84 10.09 11.29
C PHE A 142 10.03 10.47 12.17
N ALA A 143 11.22 10.09 11.71
CA ALA A 143 12.48 10.60 12.24
C ALA A 143 13.42 10.97 11.08
N ALA A 144 14.32 11.91 11.34
CA ALA A 144 15.37 12.35 10.44
C ALA A 144 16.66 12.61 11.22
N GLU A 145 17.75 12.87 10.50
CA GLU A 145 19.06 13.19 11.06
C GLU A 145 19.58 14.50 10.42
N GLY A 146 20.20 15.36 11.21
CA GLY A 146 20.96 16.51 10.71
C GLY A 146 22.08 16.04 9.78
N THR A 147 22.22 16.69 8.62
CA THR A 147 23.05 16.17 7.52
C THR A 147 24.53 16.11 7.89
N GLU A 148 25.03 17.12 8.60
CA GLU A 148 26.45 17.21 8.98
C GLU A 148 26.75 16.60 10.37
N THR A 149 25.80 16.74 11.30
CA THR A 149 26.00 16.47 12.73
C THR A 149 25.52 15.08 13.16
N GLY A 150 24.62 14.48 12.38
CA GLY A 150 23.84 13.31 12.79
C GLY A 150 22.90 13.58 13.97
N THR A 151 22.56 14.83 14.27
CA THR A 151 21.57 15.18 15.31
C THR A 151 20.25 14.50 14.98
N ALA A 152 19.72 13.70 15.90
CA ALA A 152 18.49 12.95 15.68
C ALA A 152 17.27 13.82 15.95
N PHE A 153 16.37 13.88 14.98
CA PHE A 153 15.05 14.51 15.10
C PHE A 153 14.00 13.40 15.12
N SER A 154 13.29 13.25 16.23
CA SER A 154 12.25 12.23 16.43
C SER A 154 10.85 12.83 16.43
N ASP A 155 9.84 11.98 16.30
CA ASP A 155 8.42 12.35 16.36
C ASP A 155 8.02 13.47 15.39
N ILE A 156 8.71 13.54 14.25
CA ILE A 156 8.42 14.50 13.18
C ILE A 156 6.99 14.26 12.69
N ASN A 157 6.20 15.33 12.66
CA ASN A 157 4.82 15.32 12.18
C ASN A 157 4.71 16.10 10.87
N LEU A 158 4.39 15.36 9.79
CA LEU A 158 4.28 15.91 8.43
C LEU A 158 2.83 16.16 8.00
N LEU A 159 1.88 16.26 8.95
CA LEU A 159 0.47 16.51 8.66
C LEU A 159 0.25 17.82 7.88
N GLU A 160 0.97 18.87 8.27
CA GLU A 160 0.91 20.20 7.63
C GLU A 160 1.75 20.28 6.34
N LYS A 161 2.43 19.18 5.97
CA LYS A 161 3.35 19.06 4.81
C LYS A 161 4.62 19.89 4.89
N ASP A 162 4.77 20.70 5.92
CA ASP A 162 5.98 21.43 6.24
C ASP A 162 6.35 21.19 7.71
N TRP A 163 7.65 21.04 7.98
CA TRP A 163 8.21 20.90 9.31
C TRP A 163 9.54 21.63 9.39
N THR A 164 9.80 22.27 10.52
CA THR A 164 11.03 23.03 10.78
C THR A 164 11.49 22.81 12.21
N ASP A 165 12.80 22.78 12.41
CA ASP A 165 13.44 22.76 13.73
C ASP A 165 14.84 23.39 13.61
N TYR A 166 15.66 23.27 14.64
CA TYR A 166 17.01 23.83 14.69
C TYR A 166 18.04 22.79 15.14
N ASP A 167 19.14 22.66 14.40
CA ASP A 167 20.27 21.83 14.79
C ASP A 167 21.28 22.65 15.60
N GLU A 168 21.18 22.56 16.94
CA GLU A 168 22.08 23.27 17.87
C GLU A 168 23.57 22.96 17.66
N LYS A 169 23.92 21.78 17.10
CA LYS A 169 25.31 21.42 16.87
C LYS A 169 25.88 22.07 15.61
N ALA A 170 25.07 22.23 14.58
CA ALA A 170 25.46 22.90 13.33
C ALA A 170 25.16 24.41 13.35
N GLN A 171 24.37 24.88 14.32
CA GLN A 171 23.88 26.26 14.40
C GLN A 171 23.08 26.69 13.16
N GLU A 172 22.29 25.78 12.60
CA GLU A 172 21.51 26.01 11.39
C GLU A 172 20.07 25.50 11.53
N SER A 173 19.19 26.08 10.72
CA SER A 173 17.81 25.60 10.59
C SER A 173 17.78 24.27 9.83
N VAL A 174 16.83 23.42 10.21
CA VAL A 174 16.52 22.18 9.52
C VAL A 174 15.06 22.16 9.11
N GLY A 175 14.76 21.54 7.97
CA GLY A 175 13.40 21.60 7.43
C GLY A 175 13.05 20.50 6.43
N ILE A 176 11.76 20.19 6.39
CA ILE A 176 11.14 19.28 5.43
C ILE A 176 9.92 20.02 4.89
N TYR A 177 9.91 20.34 3.59
CA TYR A 177 8.91 21.20 3.00
C TYR A 177 8.21 20.57 1.79
N GLU A 178 7.05 21.13 1.46
CA GLU A 178 6.26 20.81 0.27
C GLU A 178 6.01 19.30 0.11
N VAL A 179 5.79 18.60 1.23
CA VAL A 179 5.61 17.16 1.24
C VAL A 179 4.43 16.78 0.33
N THR A 180 4.75 15.98 -0.67
CA THR A 180 3.78 15.44 -1.62
C THR A 180 4.08 13.98 -1.91
N HIS A 181 3.11 13.31 -2.51
CA HIS A 181 3.18 11.87 -2.74
C HIS A 181 2.55 11.47 -4.06
N GLN A 182 2.92 10.30 -4.55
CA GLN A 182 2.24 9.62 -5.64
C GLN A 182 2.30 8.11 -5.47
N PHE A 183 1.38 7.42 -6.13
CA PHE A 183 1.35 5.96 -6.17
C PHE A 183 1.78 5.45 -7.54
N VAL A 184 2.68 4.47 -7.56
CA VAL A 184 3.15 3.80 -8.78
C VAL A 184 2.79 2.33 -8.71
N LYS A 185 2.34 1.75 -9.83
CA LYS A 185 2.13 0.31 -9.95
C LYS A 185 3.47 -0.35 -10.26
N CYS A 186 3.84 -1.35 -9.47
CA CYS A 186 5.07 -2.12 -9.61
C CYS A 186 4.82 -3.47 -10.29
#